data_AF-A0A3B8ZU49-F1
#
_entry.id   AF-A0A3B8ZU49-F1
#
_cell.length_a   1.000
_cell.length_b   1.000
_cell.length_c   1.000
_cell.angle_alpha   90.00
_cell.angle_beta   90.00
_cell.angle_gamma   90.00
#
_symmetry.space_group_name_H-M   'P 1'
#
loop_
_entity.id
_entity.type
_entity.pdbx_description
1 polymer ?
#
loop_
_entity_poly.entity_id
_entity_poly.type
_entity_poly.pdbx_seq_one_letter_code
_entity_poly.pdbx_strand_id
1 'polypeptide(L)'
;NDTMGHDFGDQLLVAVARRLEECMRRADTVSRLGGDEFVVILAAIDDQNGVAIAAKRILDLFARPFELPGRTVFTTPSIGIAIFPDDGLTS
;
A
#
# COMPACT_ATOMS: atom_id res chain seq x y z
N ASN A 1 8.89 13.81 2.88
CA ASN A 1 10.06 13.90 1.98
C ASN A 1 10.93 15.13 2.28
N ASP A 2 10.32 16.28 2.58
CA ASP A 2 11.02 17.58 2.69
C ASP A 2 12.01 17.76 3.87
N THR A 3 12.10 16.81 4.80
CA THR A 3 12.89 16.98 6.03
C THR A 3 14.07 16.02 6.19
N MET A 4 14.23 15.00 5.32
CA MET A 4 15.18 13.88 5.58
C MET A 4 16.14 13.53 4.43
N GLY A 5 16.16 14.31 3.34
CA GLY A 5 17.01 14.05 2.17
C GLY A 5 16.39 13.01 1.23
N HIS A 6 16.59 13.19 -0.08
CA HIS A 6 15.96 12.35 -1.12
C HIS A 6 16.29 10.86 -0.95
N ASP A 7 17.53 10.53 -0.58
CA ASP A 7 17.99 9.15 -0.40
C ASP A 7 17.22 8.39 0.69
N PHE A 8 16.78 9.08 1.74
CA PHE A 8 15.99 8.47 2.81
C PHE A 8 14.54 8.23 2.35
N GLY A 9 13.98 9.20 1.63
CA GLY A 9 12.66 9.05 1.01
C GLY A 9 12.60 7.86 0.07
N ASP A 10 13.61 7.71 -0.79
CA ASP A 10 13.69 6.60 -1.74
C ASP A 10 13.81 5.24 -1.03
N GLN A 11 14.61 5.16 0.04
CA GLN A 11 14.70 3.95 0.85
C GLN A 11 13.36 3.58 1.52
N LEU A 12 12.64 4.58 2.04
CA LEU A 12 11.32 4.35 2.61
C LEU A 12 10.33 3.88 1.54
N LEU A 13 10.33 4.49 0.35
CA LEU A 13 9.46 4.10 -0.76
C LEU A 13 9.75 2.67 -1.23
N VAL A 14 11.02 2.27 -1.31
CA VAL A 14 11.42 0.89 -1.62
C VAL A 14 10.96 -0.08 -0.53
N ALA A 15 11.10 0.30 0.74
CA ALA A 15 10.67 -0.54 1.86
C ALA A 15 9.14 -0.70 1.88
N VAL A 16 8.39 0.37 1.59
CA VAL A 16 6.93 0.37 1.44
C VAL A 16 6.51 -0.58 0.31
N ALA A 17 7.14 -0.46 -0.87
CA ALA A 17 6.83 -1.32 -2.02
C ALA A 17 7.02 -2.80 -1.68
N ARG A 18 8.18 -3.17 -1.11
CA ARG A 18 8.46 -4.56 -0.70
C ARG A 18 7.45 -5.08 0.32
N ARG A 19 7.13 -4.26 1.32
CA ARG A 19 6.17 -4.64 2.36
C ARG A 19 4.77 -4.86 1.77
N LEU A 20 4.34 -4.03 0.83
CA LEU A 20 3.09 -4.25 0.10
C LEU A 20 3.12 -5.56 -0.69
N GLU A 21 4.19 -5.81 -1.46
CA GLU A 21 4.36 -7.05 -2.23
C GLU A 21 4.29 -8.31 -1.35
N GLU A 22 4.90 -8.29 -0.16
CA GLU A 22 4.87 -9.41 0.80
C GLU A 22 3.46 -9.71 1.34
N CYS A 23 2.58 -8.72 1.37
CA CYS A 23 1.21 -8.87 1.83
C CYS A 23 0.26 -9.36 0.74
N MET A 24 0.62 -9.13 -0.52
CA MET A 24 -0.22 -9.42 -1.67
C MET A 24 -0.06 -10.86 -2.16
N ARG A 25 -1.11 -11.41 -2.79
CA ARG A 25 -1.01 -12.69 -3.48
C ARG A 25 -0.29 -12.47 -4.81
N ARG A 26 0.28 -13.53 -5.38
CA ARG A 26 0.98 -13.47 -6.68
C ARG A 26 0.10 -12.96 -7.84
N ALA A 27 -1.22 -13.11 -7.72
CA ALA A 27 -2.17 -12.65 -8.74
C ALA A 27 -2.51 -11.16 -8.58
N ASP A 28 -2.28 -10.57 -7.41
CA ASP A 28 -2.55 -9.16 -7.15
C ASP A 28 -1.39 -8.32 -7.70
N THR A 29 -1.67 -7.06 -8.01
CA THR A 29 -0.68 -6.13 -8.57
C THR A 29 -0.49 -4.95 -7.62
N VAL A 30 0.77 -4.60 -7.34
CA VAL A 30 1.15 -3.38 -6.64
C VAL A 30 1.83 -2.46 -7.65
N SER A 31 1.43 -1.19 -7.68
CA SER A 31 2.05 -0.18 -8.54
C SER A 31 2.24 1.12 -7.78
N ARG A 32 3.27 1.89 -8.11
CA ARG A 32 3.47 3.25 -7.63
C ARG A 32 2.93 4.22 -8.68
N LEU A 33 1.96 5.05 -8.29
CA LEU A 33 1.35 6.02 -9.20
C LEU A 33 2.21 7.27 -9.36
N GLY A 34 2.81 7.73 -8.27
CA GLY A 34 3.66 8.91 -8.21
C GLY A 34 3.92 9.31 -6.77
N GLY A 35 4.95 10.10 -6.49
CA GLY A 35 5.24 10.54 -5.11
C GLY A 35 5.33 9.37 -4.14
N ASP A 36 4.52 9.39 -3.09
CA ASP A 36 4.31 8.33 -2.10
C ASP A 36 2.99 7.54 -2.27
N GLU A 37 2.31 7.72 -3.41
CA GLU A 37 1.04 7.08 -3.72
C GLU A 37 1.24 5.70 -4.37
N PHE A 38 0.56 4.70 -3.81
CA PHE A 38 0.54 3.33 -4.29
C PHE A 38 -0.89 2.89 -4.62
N VAL A 39 -1.00 2.06 -5.67
CA VAL A 39 -2.25 1.43 -6.09
C VAL A 39 -2.08 -0.08 -5.98
N VAL A 40 -3.08 -0.73 -5.41
CA VAL A 40 -3.17 -2.19 -5.33
C VAL A 40 -4.39 -2.65 -6.11
N ILE A 41 -4.19 -3.57 -7.06
CA ILE A 41 -5.26 -4.19 -7.84
C ILE A 41 -5.40 -5.63 -7.40
N LEU A 42 -6.57 -5.99 -6.88
CA LEU A 42 -6.91 -7.35 -6.48
C LEU A 42 -7.56 -8.06 -7.67
N ALA A 43 -6.89 -9.08 -8.22
CA ALA A 43 -7.29 -9.68 -9.49
C ALA A 43 -8.55 -10.55 -9.40
N ALA A 44 -8.83 -11.11 -8.22
CA ALA A 44 -10.04 -11.86 -7.94
C ALA A 44 -10.42 -11.70 -6.46
N ILE A 45 -11.58 -11.08 -6.25
CA ILE A 45 -12.21 -10.93 -4.94
C ILE A 45 -13.52 -11.69 -4.99
N ASP A 46 -13.66 -12.68 -4.11
CA ASP A 46 -14.84 -13.54 -4.05
C ASP A 46 -16.09 -12.75 -3.61
N ASP A 47 -15.89 -11.72 -2.77
CA ASP A 47 -16.91 -10.79 -2.29
C ASP A 47 -16.29 -9.46 -1.77
N GLN A 48 -17.14 -8.52 -1.36
CA GLN A 48 -16.71 -7.25 -0.74
C GLN A 48 -15.91 -7.47 0.57
N ASN A 49 -16.10 -8.60 1.26
CA ASN A 49 -15.33 -8.92 2.46
C ASN A 49 -13.85 -9.16 2.12
N GLY A 50 -13.55 -9.74 0.96
CA GLY A 50 -12.19 -9.93 0.47
C GLY A 50 -11.40 -8.61 0.39
N VAL A 51 -12.06 -7.53 -0.04
CA VAL A 51 -11.47 -6.19 -0.13
C VAL A 51 -11.19 -5.62 1.26
N ALA A 52 -12.17 -5.69 2.16
CA ALA A 52 -12.02 -5.21 3.54
C ALA A 52 -10.90 -5.97 4.28
N ILE A 53 -10.77 -7.28 4.06
CA ILE A 53 -9.69 -8.10 4.61
C ILE A 53 -8.34 -7.65 4.05
N ALA A 54 -8.21 -7.42 2.75
CA ALA A 54 -6.97 -6.93 2.15
C ALA A 54 -6.56 -5.56 2.71
N ALA A 55 -7.50 -4.61 2.78
CA ALA A 55 -7.25 -3.28 3.35
C ALA A 55 -6.81 -3.36 4.83
N LYS A 56 -7.50 -4.17 5.64
CA LYS A 56 -7.11 -4.38 7.05
C LYS A 56 -5.71 -4.99 7.17
N ARG A 57 -5.37 -5.98 6.34
CA ARG A 57 -4.03 -6.59 6.33
C ARG A 57 -2.94 -5.57 6.00
N ILE A 58 -3.20 -4.66 5.06
CA ILE A 58 -2.28 -3.56 4.75
C ILE A 58 -2.12 -2.64 5.97
N LEU A 59 -3.22 -2.23 6.61
CA LEU A 59 -3.16 -1.38 7.82
C LEU A 59 -2.37 -2.04 8.95
N ASP A 60 -2.64 -3.31 9.25
CA ASP A 60 -1.96 -4.07 10.29
C ASP A 60 -0.45 -4.21 10.02
N LEU A 61 -0.07 -4.26 8.75
CA LEU A 61 1.32 -4.34 8.32
C LEU A 61 2.07 -3.01 8.48
N PHE A 62 1.39 -1.89 8.24
CA PHE A 62 1.94 -0.54 8.43
C PHE A 62 1.92 -0.09 9.89
N ALA A 63 1.19 -0.77 10.77
CA ALA A 63 1.30 -0.57 12.22
C ALA A 63 2.71 -0.91 12.77
N ARG A 64 3.50 -1.70 12.01
CA ARG A 64 4.90 -1.99 12.35
C ARG A 64 5.82 -0.93 11.74
N PRO A 65 6.83 -0.48 12.48
CA PRO A 65 7.76 0.52 11.95
C PRO A 65 8.58 -0.03 10.77
N PHE A 66 9.16 0.89 10.00
CA PHE A 66 10.19 0.62 9.02
C PHE A 66 11.56 0.84 9.66
N GLU A 67 12.38 -0.20 9.70
CA GLU A 67 13.77 -0.11 10.13
C GLU A 67 14.62 0.28 8.92
N LEU A 68 15.10 1.52 8.90
CA LEU A 68 15.97 2.07 7.87
C LEU A 68 17.34 2.37 8.49
N PRO A 69 18.41 2.49 7.69
CA PRO A 69 19.76 2.77 8.21
C PRO A 69 19.77 3.97 9.16
N GLY A 70 20.05 3.68 10.43
CA GLY A 70 20.17 4.67 11.50
C GLY A 70 18.86 5.25 12.04
N ARG A 71 17.67 4.81 11.58
CA ARG A 71 16.37 5.34 12.03
C ARG A 71 15.22 4.33 11.91
N THR A 72 14.29 4.43 12.85
CA THR A 72 13.01 3.73 12.83
C THR A 72 11.91 4.73 12.46
N VAL A 73 11.07 4.39 11.47
CA VAL A 73 10.01 5.28 10.95
C VAL A 73 8.64 4.64 11.12
N PHE A 74 7.68 5.43 11.60
CA PHE A 74 6.28 5.07 11.59
C PHE A 74 5.56 5.82 10.47
N THR A 75 4.75 5.09 9.70
CA THR A 75 3.93 5.68 8.64
C THR A 75 2.51 5.15 8.78
N THR A 76 1.53 6.03 8.73
CA THR A 76 0.12 5.65 8.72
C THR A 76 -0.42 5.87 7.33
N PRO A 77 -0.72 4.81 6.55
CA PRO A 77 -1.29 4.99 5.23
C PRO A 77 -2.77 5.34 5.33
N SER A 78 -3.24 6.15 4.39
CA SER A 78 -4.66 6.31 4.12
C SER A 78 -5.01 5.42 2.93
N ILE A 79 -6.08 4.63 3.03
CA ILE A 79 -6.50 3.68 1.97
C ILE A 79 -7.88 4.08 1.45
N GLY A 80 -7.95 4.44 0.17
CA GLY A 80 -9.20 4.52 -0.57
C GLY A 80 -9.51 3.17 -1.23
N ILE A 81 -10.79 2.78 -1.25
CA ILE A 81 -11.26 1.53 -1.83
C ILE A 81 -12.27 1.87 -2.92
N ALA A 82 -12.14 1.21 -4.07
CA ALA A 82 -13.13 1.24 -5.15
C ALA A 82 -13.34 -0.19 -5.67
N ILE A 83 -14.60 -0.58 -5.89
CA ILE A 83 -15.01 -1.92 -6.32
C ILE A 83 -15.71 -1.80 -7.67
N PHE A 84 -15.21 -2.54 -8.67
CA PHE A 84 -15.90 -2.66 -9.95
C PHE A 84 -16.93 -3.82 -9.90
N PRO A 85 -18.16 -3.65 -10.43
CA PRO A 85 -18.67 -2.48 -11.15
C PRO A 85 -19.31 -1.39 -10.28
N ASP A 86 -19.57 -1.65 -9.00
CA ASP A 86 -20.37 -0.80 -8.10
C ASP A 86 -19.93 0.68 -8.09
N ASP A 87 -18.62 0.94 -8.04
CA ASP A 87 -18.02 2.29 -8.01
C ASP A 87 -17.54 2.77 -9.39
N GLY A 88 -17.69 1.96 -10.43
CA GLY A 88 -17.19 2.21 -11.79
C GLY A 88 -18.28 2.60 -12.80
N LEU A 89 -19.55 2.48 -12.42
CA LEU A 89 -20.66 2.88 -13.28
C LEU A 89 -20.77 4.42 -13.28
N THR A 90 -20.29 5.01 -14.38
CA THR A 90 -20.65 6.38 -14.73
C THR A 90 -22.15 6.40 -14.97
N SER A 91 -22.92 7.13 -14.15
CA SER A 91 -24.30 7.49 -14.49
C SER A 91 -24.35 8.30 -15.77
#